data_AF-A0A2V7W8H7-F1
#
_entry.id   AF-A0A2V7W8H7-F1
#
_cell.length_a   1.000
_cell.length_b   1.000
_cell.length_c   1.000
_cell.angle_alpha   90.00
_cell.angle_beta   90.00
_cell.angle_gamma   90.00
#
_symmetry.space_group_name_H-M   'P 1'
#
loop_
_entity.id
_entity.type
_entity.pdbx_description
1 polymer ?
#
loop_
_entity_poly.entity_id
_entity_poly.type
_entity_poly.pdbx_seq_one_letter_code
_entity_poly.pdbx_strand_id
1 'polypeptide(L)'
;MKVRFLFTVLIFAASAASAAHSVGKTFRVEAKFDLSGNGTLTLDTGSGDIEIMGIDGEELFSDVLKTVVATDDEGIEEGRHFTELTVRGDTTNRILQTMMGGPRTKQWSSSVFWRLRVPRGVNLRVLSTWSNHVRVTGMRGSVYVKNFGGTVFIENCAGSATVDSANGSIVYTAPSLLAETHLTTVNGHVTVRLNSDTDLRWVAESPGGDIRTNLPVRGMLAGPSFRGSLNAPGGPLLMTASLTGNVHLLGNGIPENVIQSVRTSPRIAVPPNEVNVSKAALRRGIVEGSITYSTMVGEITITEVRGAALLSTDAGRVQLGSVFGDCTVKSSGGPLQLGEILGTLKASTSAGDVFVEAARRGGTIETTGGTIRLLYTGGPTKLTSGGGDIVVRQAAGAIDATTRSGDITIGVDRATRKQRIEATTEKGNVVLNVGPAFGAALDLTIITDDPDANTIQADFPGLSISRESVDGKTRIHAIGTINGGGERVIVQATGGSIRIVTAPAGPAVLGR
;
A
#
# COMPACT_ATOMS: atom_id res chain seq x y z
N MET A 1 22.73 18.04 -22.64
CA MET A 1 22.10 18.69 -21.47
C MET A 1 23.08 18.65 -20.31
N LYS A 2 23.47 19.79 -19.73
CA LYS A 2 24.39 19.84 -18.59
C LYS A 2 23.63 19.51 -17.30
N VAL A 3 23.72 18.28 -16.83
CA VAL A 3 23.31 17.93 -15.46
C VAL A 3 24.32 18.55 -14.52
N ARG A 4 23.93 19.58 -13.77
CA ARG A 4 24.74 20.13 -12.68
C ARG A 4 24.21 19.56 -11.38
N PHE A 5 24.89 18.54 -10.85
CA PHE A 5 24.70 18.11 -9.47
C PHE A 5 25.45 19.09 -8.56
N LEU A 6 24.71 19.92 -7.83
CA LEU A 6 25.29 20.72 -6.75
C LEU A 6 25.08 19.97 -5.43
N PHE A 7 26.13 19.35 -4.91
CA PHE A 7 26.10 18.71 -3.59
C PHE A 7 26.48 19.73 -2.52
N THR A 8 25.57 20.03 -1.61
CA THR A 8 25.88 20.81 -0.40
C THR A 8 25.63 19.92 0.81
N VAL A 9 26.62 19.81 1.70
CA VAL A 9 26.55 19.06 2.95
C VAL A 9 26.34 20.06 4.09
N LEU A 10 25.26 19.90 4.86
CA LEU A 10 25.07 20.60 6.13
C LEU A 10 25.22 19.60 7.27
N ILE A 11 26.02 19.95 8.27
CA ILE A 11 26.30 19.14 9.47
C ILE A 11 25.63 19.82 10.66
N PHE A 12 24.80 19.08 11.39
CA PHE A 12 24.26 19.53 12.69
C PHE A 12 24.64 18.50 13.76
N ALA A 13 25.28 18.96 14.83
CA ALA A 13 25.48 18.18 16.05
C ALA A 13 24.31 18.44 17.00
N ALA A 14 23.52 17.41 17.34
CA ALA A 14 22.48 17.52 18.34
C ALA A 14 23.11 17.44 19.74
N SER A 15 23.07 18.52 20.52
CA SER A 15 23.57 18.52 21.90
C SER A 15 22.62 17.74 22.82
N ALA A 16 23.16 16.72 23.48
CA ALA A 16 22.40 15.73 24.23
C ALA A 16 21.87 16.23 25.59
N ALA A 17 20.66 15.77 25.93
CA ALA A 17 20.35 15.31 27.28
C ALA A 17 20.01 13.82 27.20
N SER A 18 20.95 12.97 27.61
CA SER A 18 20.77 11.53 27.91
C SER A 18 20.03 10.69 26.84
N ALA A 19 20.63 10.50 25.67
CA ALA A 19 20.33 9.39 24.75
C ALA A 19 21.59 9.07 23.94
N ALA A 20 21.73 7.83 23.49
CA ALA A 20 22.88 7.33 22.72
C ALA A 20 23.35 8.35 21.66
N HIS A 21 24.67 8.58 21.57
CA HIS A 21 25.26 9.47 20.57
C HIS A 21 24.76 9.03 19.18
N SER A 22 24.03 9.92 18.50
CA SER A 22 23.67 9.77 17.10
C SER A 22 24.15 11.00 16.33
N VAL A 23 24.66 10.77 15.14
CA VAL A 23 25.13 11.77 14.20
C VAL A 23 24.09 11.87 13.09
N GLY A 24 23.70 13.08 12.69
CA GLY A 24 22.81 13.31 11.55
C GLY A 24 23.53 14.09 10.46
N LYS A 25 23.46 13.61 9.21
CA LYS A 25 23.90 14.39 8.05
C LYS A 25 22.77 14.51 7.03
N THR A 26 22.62 15.72 6.50
CA THR A 26 21.68 16.01 5.42
C THR A 26 22.44 16.27 4.12
N PHE A 27 22.07 15.53 3.09
CA PHE A 27 22.58 15.64 1.74
C PHE A 27 21.53 16.31 0.88
N ARG A 28 21.87 17.47 0.32
CA ARG A 28 21.01 18.19 -0.62
C ARG A 28 21.35 17.82 -2.05
N VAL A 29 20.33 17.47 -2.83
CA VAL A 29 20.43 17.21 -4.27
C VAL A 29 19.44 18.10 -4.99
N GLU A 30 19.95 19.01 -5.80
CA GLU A 30 19.14 19.84 -6.69
C GLU A 30 19.27 19.35 -8.13
N ALA A 31 18.14 19.27 -8.84
CA ALA A 31 18.11 18.89 -10.24
C ALA A 31 16.99 19.61 -10.99
N LYS A 32 17.19 19.80 -12.30
CA LYS A 32 16.18 20.31 -13.22
C LYS A 32 15.96 19.31 -14.33
N PHE A 33 14.70 19.17 -14.75
CA PHE A 33 14.30 18.27 -15.81
C PHE A 33 13.30 18.96 -16.73
N ASP A 34 13.40 18.66 -18.02
CA ASP A 34 12.35 19.02 -18.96
C ASP A 34 11.15 18.09 -18.74
N LEU A 35 9.95 18.67 -18.63
CA LEU A 35 8.70 17.95 -18.51
C LEU A 35 7.59 18.75 -19.19
N SER A 36 6.99 18.17 -20.23
CA SER A 36 5.88 18.73 -20.96
C SER A 36 4.77 19.18 -20.01
N GLY A 37 4.18 20.34 -20.29
CA GLY A 37 3.11 20.92 -19.48
C GLY A 37 1.87 20.05 -19.35
N ASN A 38 1.70 18.99 -20.14
CA ASN A 38 0.64 17.97 -20.02
C ASN A 38 1.17 16.55 -19.73
N GLY A 39 2.46 16.43 -19.41
CA GLY A 39 3.12 15.17 -19.11
C GLY A 39 2.67 14.58 -17.77
N THR A 40 3.27 13.46 -17.41
CA THR A 40 3.05 12.77 -16.13
C THR A 40 4.32 12.80 -15.30
N LEU A 41 4.19 13.14 -14.01
CA LEU A 41 5.24 13.00 -13.02
C LEU A 41 4.81 11.97 -11.98
N THR A 42 5.56 10.87 -11.90
CA THR A 42 5.42 9.92 -10.81
C THR A 42 6.51 10.15 -9.77
N LEU A 43 6.13 10.37 -8.52
CA LEU A 43 7.02 10.32 -7.36
C LEU A 43 6.72 9.05 -6.58
N ASP A 44 7.67 8.12 -6.51
CA ASP A 44 7.60 6.91 -5.72
C ASP A 44 8.64 6.96 -4.60
N THR A 45 8.19 7.16 -3.36
CA THR A 45 9.10 7.41 -2.25
C THR A 45 8.78 6.57 -1.02
N GLY A 46 9.83 6.30 -0.24
CA GLY A 46 9.77 5.54 0.99
C GLY A 46 9.32 6.41 2.16
N SER A 47 10.25 6.65 3.09
CA SER A 47 10.04 7.48 4.27
C SER A 47 10.49 8.92 4.01
N GLY A 48 9.63 9.89 4.29
CA GLY A 48 9.97 11.31 4.24
C GLY A 48 8.81 12.18 3.78
N ASP A 49 8.89 13.47 4.10
CA ASP A 49 7.85 14.43 3.75
C ASP A 49 7.93 14.82 2.27
N ILE A 50 6.81 15.31 1.74
CA ILE A 50 6.69 15.65 0.33
C ILE A 50 6.03 17.02 0.21
N GLU A 51 6.67 17.93 -0.51
CA GLU A 51 6.15 19.23 -0.90
C GLU A 51 6.18 19.36 -2.41
N ILE A 52 5.02 19.51 -3.03
CA ILE A 52 4.87 19.72 -4.47
C ILE A 52 4.14 21.04 -4.69
N MET A 53 4.74 21.91 -5.49
CA MET A 53 4.16 23.20 -5.86
C MET A 53 4.06 23.34 -7.37
N GLY A 54 2.84 23.56 -7.84
CA GLY A 54 2.55 23.95 -9.21
C GLY A 54 3.13 25.33 -9.52
N ILE A 55 3.92 25.42 -10.60
CA ILE A 55 4.55 26.64 -11.09
C ILE A 55 4.17 26.89 -12.56
N ASP A 56 4.16 28.16 -12.93
CA ASP A 56 4.03 28.54 -14.34
C ASP A 56 5.38 28.32 -15.05
N GLY A 57 5.37 27.72 -16.24
CA GLY A 57 6.56 27.28 -16.98
C GLY A 57 6.52 25.79 -17.33
N GLU A 58 7.58 25.30 -17.98
CA GLU A 58 7.69 23.91 -18.48
C GLU A 58 8.85 23.12 -17.83
N GLU A 59 9.54 23.73 -16.86
CA GLU A 59 10.65 23.07 -16.16
C GLU A 59 10.19 22.44 -14.84
N LEU A 60 10.55 21.17 -14.63
CA LEU A 60 10.46 20.50 -13.34
C LEU A 60 11.73 20.77 -12.54
N PHE A 61 11.59 21.33 -11.34
CA PHE A 61 12.68 21.50 -10.38
C PHE A 61 12.50 20.55 -9.22
N SER A 62 13.58 19.86 -8.85
CA SER A 62 13.66 19.00 -7.68
C SER A 62 14.71 19.55 -6.72
N ASP A 63 14.34 19.74 -5.46
CA ASP A 63 15.20 20.04 -4.33
C ASP A 63 14.97 18.97 -3.28
N VAL A 64 15.93 18.07 -3.12
CA VAL A 64 15.78 16.87 -2.29
C VAL A 64 16.73 16.97 -1.11
N LEU A 65 16.19 16.81 0.11
CA LEU A 65 17.00 16.67 1.32
C LEU A 65 16.93 15.21 1.76
N LYS A 66 18.02 14.48 1.56
CA LYS A 66 18.21 13.17 2.16
C LYS A 66 18.86 13.36 3.52
N THR A 67 18.16 13.02 4.59
CA THR A 67 18.72 13.04 5.95
C THR A 67 18.97 11.62 6.40
N VAL A 68 20.22 11.33 6.72
CA VAL A 68 20.65 10.08 7.34
C VAL A 68 20.99 10.37 8.79
N VAL A 69 20.39 9.63 9.71
CA VAL A 69 20.73 9.66 11.13
C VAL A 69 21.35 8.32 11.47
N ALA A 70 22.56 8.33 12.02
CA ALA A 70 23.32 7.13 12.31
C ALA A 70 24.01 7.18 13.69
N THR A 71 24.60 6.07 14.13
CA THR A 71 25.40 5.99 15.37
C THR A 71 26.79 6.61 15.22
N ASP A 72 27.32 6.66 13.99
CA ASP A 72 28.67 7.10 13.64
C ASP A 72 28.72 7.58 12.17
N ASP A 73 29.89 8.08 11.75
CA ASP A 73 30.09 8.58 10.38
C ASP A 73 30.08 7.49 9.30
N GLU A 74 30.39 6.23 9.65
CA GLU A 74 30.36 5.09 8.72
C GLU A 74 28.91 4.73 8.38
N GLY A 75 28.04 4.66 9.39
CA GLY A 75 26.60 4.49 9.20
C GLY A 75 25.95 5.63 8.43
N ILE A 76 26.50 6.86 8.50
CA ILE A 76 26.07 7.95 7.63
C ILE A 76 26.36 7.64 6.15
N GLU A 77 27.58 7.18 5.82
CA GLU A 77 27.94 6.88 4.44
C GLU A 77 27.21 5.63 3.92
N GLU A 78 26.99 4.61 4.75
CA GLU A 78 26.13 3.47 4.39
C GLU A 78 24.70 3.90 4.10
N GLY A 79 24.08 4.65 5.01
CA GLY A 79 22.71 5.11 4.83
C GLY A 79 22.57 6.03 3.63
N ARG A 80 23.62 6.80 3.32
CA ARG A 80 23.70 7.59 2.10
C ARG A 80 23.82 6.70 0.86
N HIS A 81 24.66 5.67 0.89
CA HIS A 81 24.87 4.76 -0.25
C HIS A 81 23.60 3.98 -0.59
N PHE A 82 22.96 3.41 0.43
CA PHE A 82 21.79 2.54 0.28
C PHE A 82 20.46 3.29 0.12
N THR A 83 20.45 4.60 0.32
CA THR A 83 19.31 5.47 -0.04
C THR A 83 19.62 6.18 -1.35
N GLU A 84 19.26 5.54 -2.45
CA GLU A 84 19.49 6.03 -3.80
C GLU A 84 18.30 6.85 -4.30
N LEU A 85 18.59 7.96 -4.96
CA LEU A 85 17.61 8.77 -5.66
C LEU A 85 17.75 8.47 -7.16
N THR A 86 16.72 7.89 -7.75
CA THR A 86 16.73 7.51 -9.17
C THR A 86 15.74 8.34 -9.96
N VAL A 87 16.13 8.65 -11.20
CA VAL A 87 15.30 9.38 -12.16
C VAL A 87 15.19 8.55 -13.42
N ARG A 88 13.96 8.31 -13.88
CA ARG A 88 13.67 7.54 -15.11
C ARG A 88 12.71 8.30 -16.01
N GLY A 89 12.55 7.79 -17.22
CA GLY A 89 11.58 8.30 -18.20
C GLY A 89 12.09 9.49 -19.03
N ASP A 90 11.16 10.16 -19.69
CA ASP A 90 11.40 11.18 -20.72
C ASP A 90 10.67 12.50 -20.40
N THR A 91 10.53 13.37 -21.41
CA THR A 91 9.88 14.68 -21.28
C THR A 91 8.36 14.59 -21.19
N THR A 92 7.75 13.44 -21.40
CA THR A 92 6.30 13.22 -21.30
C THR A 92 5.93 12.39 -20.08
N ASN A 93 6.81 11.49 -19.65
CA ASN A 93 6.62 10.67 -18.46
C ASN A 93 7.91 10.65 -17.63
N ARG A 94 7.92 11.35 -16.51
CA ARG A 94 9.05 11.44 -15.59
C ARG A 94 8.76 10.66 -14.33
N ILE A 95 9.71 9.83 -13.90
CA ILE A 95 9.61 9.08 -12.65
C ILE A 95 10.78 9.48 -11.76
N LEU A 96 10.47 9.99 -10.56
CA LEU A 96 11.39 10.23 -9.47
C LEU A 96 11.15 9.16 -8.42
N GLN A 97 12.19 8.43 -8.03
CA GLN A 97 12.04 7.32 -7.11
C GLN A 97 13.12 7.31 -6.05
N THR A 98 12.72 7.10 -4.79
CA THR A 98 13.65 6.78 -3.70
C THR A 98 13.77 5.26 -3.60
N MET A 99 14.95 4.74 -3.93
CA MET A 99 15.27 3.34 -3.77
C MET A 99 16.00 3.14 -2.45
N MET A 100 15.43 2.31 -1.58
CA MET A 100 16.11 1.84 -0.38
C MET A 100 16.63 0.45 -0.67
N GLY A 101 17.91 0.33 -0.97
CA GLY A 101 18.57 -0.96 -1.17
C GLY A 101 19.71 -1.05 -0.19
N GLY A 102 19.56 -1.75 0.94
CA GLY A 102 20.57 -1.80 2.00
C GLY A 102 20.17 -2.76 3.13
N PRO A 103 21.12 -3.20 3.99
CA PRO A 103 20.78 -4.00 5.15
C PRO A 103 20.01 -3.12 6.12
N ARG A 104 19.01 -3.67 6.81
CA ARG A 104 18.28 -2.88 7.81
C ARG A 104 19.03 -2.97 9.13
N THR A 105 19.96 -2.04 9.35
CA THR A 105 20.72 -1.92 10.60
C THR A 105 19.99 -1.00 11.58
N LYS A 106 20.28 -1.10 12.88
CA LYS A 106 19.93 -0.03 13.85
C LYS A 106 20.92 1.13 13.80
N GLN A 107 22.00 0.98 13.03
CA GLN A 107 23.10 1.93 12.96
C GLN A 107 22.71 3.17 12.18
N TRP A 108 21.75 3.09 11.26
CA TRP A 108 21.27 4.27 10.55
C TRP A 108 19.80 4.18 10.14
N SER A 109 19.19 5.35 9.96
CA SER A 109 17.89 5.54 9.36
C SER A 109 17.99 6.65 8.33
N SER A 110 17.18 6.57 7.28
CA SER A 110 17.18 7.53 6.20
C SER A 110 15.77 8.01 5.92
N SER A 111 15.65 9.32 5.70
CA SER A 111 14.42 9.97 5.29
C SER A 111 14.73 10.89 4.12
N VAL A 112 13.83 10.93 3.13
CA VAL A 112 14.01 11.72 1.93
C VAL A 112 12.87 12.71 1.81
N PHE A 113 13.19 13.98 2.06
CA PHE A 113 12.26 15.08 1.87
C PHE A 113 12.34 15.58 0.43
N TRP A 114 11.22 15.47 -0.29
CA TRP A 114 11.11 15.90 -1.67
C TRP A 114 10.42 17.25 -1.75
N ARG A 115 11.12 18.28 -2.22
CA ARG A 115 10.52 19.56 -2.61
C ARG A 115 10.55 19.71 -4.13
N LEU A 116 9.39 19.65 -4.75
CA LEU A 116 9.22 19.70 -6.19
C LEU A 116 8.50 20.98 -6.62
N ARG A 117 9.02 21.66 -7.64
CA ARG A 117 8.29 22.70 -8.37
C ARG A 117 7.97 22.17 -9.75
N VAL A 118 6.70 21.98 -10.03
CA VAL A 118 6.20 21.21 -11.18
C VAL A 118 5.36 22.13 -12.08
N PRO A 119 5.48 22.07 -13.42
CA PRO A 119 4.56 22.75 -14.31
C PRO A 119 3.10 22.46 -13.96
N ARG A 120 2.26 23.51 -13.80
CA ARG A 120 0.88 23.34 -13.28
C ARG A 120 0.03 22.34 -14.06
N GLY A 121 0.21 22.19 -15.37
CA GLY A 121 -0.62 21.30 -16.18
C GLY A 121 -0.26 19.81 -16.09
N VAL A 122 0.85 19.46 -15.43
CA VAL A 122 1.33 18.07 -15.32
C VAL A 122 0.37 17.23 -14.49
N ASN A 123 0.16 15.98 -14.93
CA ASN A 123 -0.53 14.96 -14.16
C ASN A 123 0.42 14.37 -13.11
N LEU A 124 0.06 14.49 -11.84
CA LEU A 124 0.86 14.01 -10.72
C LEU A 124 0.39 12.64 -10.24
N ARG A 125 1.35 11.78 -9.97
CA ARG A 125 1.16 10.52 -9.27
C ARG A 125 2.16 10.41 -8.12
N VAL A 126 1.68 10.51 -6.88
CA VAL A 126 2.51 10.39 -5.67
C VAL A 126 2.20 9.08 -4.98
N LEU A 127 3.22 8.24 -4.80
CA LEU A 127 3.16 6.99 -4.07
C LEU A 127 4.12 7.13 -2.87
N SER A 128 3.57 7.24 -1.66
CA SER A 128 4.34 7.33 -0.43
C SER A 128 4.12 6.12 0.47
N THR A 129 5.22 5.52 0.94
CA THR A 129 5.17 4.44 1.92
C THR A 129 4.99 4.97 3.34
N TRP A 130 5.58 6.11 3.70
CA TRP A 130 5.36 6.79 4.99
C TRP A 130 5.80 8.25 4.92
N SER A 131 4.91 9.18 5.25
CA SER A 131 5.23 10.60 5.39
C SER A 131 4.58 11.15 6.67
N ASN A 132 5.12 12.21 7.28
CA ASN A 132 4.34 12.95 8.27
C ASN A 132 3.35 13.88 7.56
N HIS A 133 3.77 14.43 6.42
CA HIS A 133 2.88 15.15 5.52
C HIS A 133 3.24 14.99 4.04
N VAL A 134 2.20 15.03 3.20
CA VAL A 134 2.28 15.17 1.75
C VAL A 134 1.51 16.42 1.37
N ARG A 135 2.18 17.46 0.89
CA ARG A 135 1.54 18.72 0.47
C ARG A 135 1.65 18.87 -1.04
N VAL A 136 0.52 19.02 -1.71
CA VAL A 136 0.43 19.30 -3.15
C VAL A 136 -0.35 20.59 -3.34
N THR A 137 0.25 21.57 -4.01
CA THR A 137 -0.36 22.90 -4.16
C THR A 137 -0.42 23.35 -5.62
N GLY A 138 -1.52 23.99 -6.01
CA GLY A 138 -1.59 24.78 -7.24
C GLY A 138 -1.58 24.00 -8.56
N MET A 139 -1.98 22.74 -8.59
CA MET A 139 -1.97 21.94 -9.82
C MET A 139 -3.22 22.17 -10.67
N ARG A 140 -3.07 22.22 -11.98
CA ARG A 140 -4.16 22.21 -12.98
C ARG A 140 -4.34 20.83 -13.63
N GLY A 141 -3.26 20.03 -13.72
CA GLY A 141 -3.34 18.62 -14.11
C GLY A 141 -3.95 17.76 -13.01
N SER A 142 -4.24 16.49 -13.33
CA SER A 142 -4.81 15.56 -12.35
C SER A 142 -3.81 15.24 -11.24
N VAL A 143 -4.31 15.02 -10.02
CA VAL A 143 -3.50 14.72 -8.84
C VAL A 143 -3.94 13.38 -8.26
N TYR A 144 -3.06 12.39 -8.32
CA TYR A 144 -3.24 11.11 -7.62
C TYR A 144 -2.24 11.00 -6.47
N VAL A 145 -2.72 10.75 -5.26
CA VAL A 145 -1.87 10.54 -4.07
C VAL A 145 -2.29 9.26 -3.37
N LYS A 146 -1.36 8.31 -3.24
CA LYS A 146 -1.49 7.15 -2.35
C LYS A 146 -0.52 7.33 -1.19
N ASN A 147 -1.03 7.33 0.03
CA ASN A 147 -0.24 7.56 1.23
C ASN A 147 -0.62 6.59 2.35
N PHE A 148 0.36 6.09 3.11
CA PHE A 148 0.06 5.21 4.24
C PHE A 148 -0.10 5.95 5.56
N GLY A 149 0.69 7.01 5.82
CA GLY A 149 0.78 7.66 7.13
C GLY A 149 0.83 9.18 7.03
N GLY A 150 0.38 9.89 8.07
CA GLY A 150 0.49 11.36 8.13
C GLY A 150 -0.55 12.11 7.29
N THR A 151 -0.51 13.44 7.31
CA THR A 151 -1.58 14.27 6.72
C THR A 151 -1.31 14.61 5.26
N VAL A 152 -2.29 14.39 4.38
CA VAL A 152 -2.23 14.81 2.98
C VAL A 152 -2.92 16.17 2.84
N PHE A 153 -2.19 17.18 2.39
CA PHE A 153 -2.69 18.52 2.09
C PHE A 153 -2.78 18.71 0.57
N ILE A 154 -3.98 18.95 0.05
CA ILE A 154 -4.19 19.35 -1.34
C ILE A 154 -4.71 20.79 -1.32
N GLU A 155 -3.94 21.74 -1.85
CA GLU A 155 -4.26 23.17 -1.72
C GLU A 155 -4.34 23.84 -3.09
N ASN A 156 -5.46 24.49 -3.40
CA ASN A 156 -5.66 25.29 -4.61
C ASN A 156 -5.39 24.53 -5.94
N CYS A 157 -5.72 23.24 -5.98
CA CYS A 157 -5.61 22.43 -7.19
C CYS A 157 -6.92 22.49 -7.99
N ALA A 158 -6.84 22.86 -9.26
CA ALA A 158 -7.96 22.98 -10.20
C ALA A 158 -8.27 21.68 -10.97
N GLY A 159 -7.29 20.79 -11.13
CA GLY A 159 -7.48 19.49 -11.77
C GLY A 159 -8.21 18.51 -10.86
N SER A 160 -8.62 17.36 -11.42
CA SER A 160 -9.20 16.28 -10.61
C SER A 160 -8.21 15.80 -9.55
N ALA A 161 -8.72 15.43 -8.38
CA ALA A 161 -7.89 14.94 -7.28
C ALA A 161 -8.41 13.60 -6.77
N THR A 162 -7.53 12.61 -6.68
CA THR A 162 -7.80 11.32 -6.05
C THR A 162 -6.76 11.10 -4.97
N VAL A 163 -7.20 10.98 -3.72
CA VAL A 163 -6.34 10.76 -2.57
C VAL A 163 -6.81 9.55 -1.80
N ASP A 164 -5.93 8.56 -1.69
CA ASP A 164 -6.14 7.34 -0.90
C ASP A 164 -5.16 7.35 0.28
N SER A 165 -5.69 7.36 1.50
CA SER A 165 -4.89 7.33 2.73
C SER A 165 -5.26 6.17 3.66
N ALA A 166 -4.27 5.55 4.32
CA ALA A 166 -4.54 4.50 5.32
C ALA A 166 -4.61 5.07 6.75
N ASN A 167 -3.56 5.72 7.22
CA ASN A 167 -3.41 6.20 8.60
C ASN A 167 -3.05 7.69 8.63
N GLY A 168 -4.00 8.52 8.23
CA GLY A 168 -3.75 9.93 8.01
C GLY A 168 -5.00 10.72 7.69
N SER A 169 -5.00 11.99 8.08
CA SER A 169 -6.06 12.91 7.67
C SER A 169 -5.79 13.45 6.27
N ILE A 170 -6.85 13.79 5.56
CA ILE A 170 -6.79 14.47 4.28
C ILE A 170 -7.38 15.86 4.47
N VAL A 171 -6.64 16.88 4.08
CA VAL A 171 -7.07 18.28 4.10
C VAL A 171 -7.03 18.81 2.67
N TYR A 172 -8.20 19.02 2.08
CA TYR A 172 -8.33 19.66 0.79
C TYR A 172 -8.81 21.10 1.00
N THR A 173 -8.07 22.09 0.51
CA THR A 173 -8.45 23.50 0.62
C THR A 173 -8.39 24.16 -0.75
N ALA A 174 -9.47 24.77 -1.20
CA ALA A 174 -9.49 25.56 -2.43
C ALA A 174 -10.54 26.67 -2.33
N PRO A 175 -10.50 27.71 -3.19
CA PRO A 175 -11.58 28.69 -3.26
C PRO A 175 -12.88 28.04 -3.78
N SER A 176 -12.78 27.20 -4.81
CA SER A 176 -13.90 26.48 -5.41
C SER A 176 -13.44 25.09 -5.84
N LEU A 177 -14.39 24.16 -5.94
CA LEU A 177 -14.18 22.85 -6.54
C LEU A 177 -14.39 22.97 -8.06
N LEU A 178 -13.35 22.68 -8.85
CA LEU A 178 -13.38 22.87 -10.31
C LEU A 178 -13.47 21.56 -11.10
N ALA A 179 -13.14 20.44 -10.46
CA ALA A 179 -13.12 19.12 -11.06
C ALA A 179 -13.55 18.05 -10.05
N GLU A 180 -13.89 16.87 -10.55
CA GLU A 180 -14.25 15.74 -9.70
C GLU A 180 -13.10 15.39 -8.75
N THR A 181 -13.45 15.20 -7.48
CA THR A 181 -12.48 15.00 -6.41
C THR A 181 -12.95 13.86 -5.51
N HIS A 182 -12.06 12.90 -5.30
CA HIS A 182 -12.27 11.69 -4.52
C HIS A 182 -11.22 11.64 -3.40
N LEU A 183 -11.66 11.73 -2.15
CA LEU A 183 -10.78 11.72 -0.97
C LEU A 183 -11.22 10.60 -0.02
N THR A 184 -10.38 9.58 0.15
CA THR A 184 -10.65 8.44 1.05
C THR A 184 -9.56 8.28 2.09
N THR A 185 -9.97 8.04 3.34
CA THR A 185 -9.05 7.57 4.39
C THR A 185 -9.65 6.45 5.22
N VAL A 186 -8.81 5.57 5.78
CA VAL A 186 -9.28 4.53 6.73
C VAL A 186 -9.28 5.09 8.15
N ASN A 187 -8.11 5.51 8.65
CA ASN A 187 -7.87 5.98 10.00
C ASN A 187 -7.46 7.45 10.03
N GLY A 188 -8.42 8.33 9.76
CA GLY A 188 -8.21 9.77 9.80
C GLY A 188 -9.44 10.58 9.43
N HIS A 189 -9.32 11.89 9.42
CA HIS A 189 -10.41 12.78 9.02
C HIS A 189 -10.26 13.19 7.57
N VAL A 190 -11.37 13.32 6.85
CA VAL A 190 -11.37 14.05 5.57
C VAL A 190 -11.96 15.42 5.84
N THR A 191 -11.18 16.48 5.60
CA THR A 191 -11.61 17.86 5.76
C THR A 191 -11.46 18.58 4.44
N VAL A 192 -12.58 19.05 3.90
CA VAL A 192 -12.63 19.84 2.67
C VAL A 192 -13.02 21.26 3.05
N ARG A 193 -12.23 22.25 2.63
CA ARG A 193 -12.47 23.67 2.85
C ARG A 193 -12.65 24.40 1.52
N LEU A 194 -13.83 24.97 1.31
CA LEU A 194 -14.25 25.63 0.08
C LEU A 194 -14.95 26.95 0.39
N ASN A 195 -15.01 27.91 -0.53
CA ASN A 195 -15.84 29.09 -0.32
C ASN A 195 -17.33 28.71 -0.37
N SER A 196 -18.16 29.44 0.38
CA SER A 196 -19.59 29.12 0.52
C SER A 196 -20.41 29.28 -0.75
N ASP A 197 -19.89 30.00 -1.74
CA ASP A 197 -20.47 30.20 -3.07
C ASP A 197 -20.14 29.07 -4.06
N THR A 198 -19.38 28.06 -3.65
CA THR A 198 -19.04 26.91 -4.51
C THR A 198 -20.28 26.08 -4.86
N ASP A 199 -20.47 25.79 -6.14
CA ASP A 199 -21.44 24.78 -6.60
C ASP A 199 -20.78 23.40 -6.62
N LEU A 200 -21.36 22.42 -5.93
CA LEU A 200 -20.89 21.03 -5.99
C LEU A 200 -22.00 20.03 -5.66
N ARG A 201 -21.79 18.80 -6.13
CA ARG A 201 -22.47 17.61 -5.62
C ARG A 201 -21.57 16.96 -4.58
N TRP A 202 -22.14 16.52 -3.47
CA TRP A 202 -21.40 15.94 -2.36
C TRP A 202 -21.93 14.56 -2.00
N VAL A 203 -21.04 13.58 -2.08
CA VAL A 203 -21.25 12.23 -1.55
C VAL A 203 -20.27 12.03 -0.41
N ALA A 204 -20.79 11.89 0.81
CA ALA A 204 -19.98 11.69 2.00
C ALA A 204 -20.32 10.39 2.70
N GLU A 205 -19.31 9.67 3.17
CA GLU A 205 -19.49 8.43 3.95
C GLU A 205 -18.58 8.45 5.19
N SER A 206 -19.19 8.27 6.37
CA SER A 206 -18.47 8.15 7.63
C SER A 206 -19.19 7.17 8.56
N PRO A 207 -18.90 5.85 8.47
CA PRO A 207 -19.58 4.83 9.27
C PRO A 207 -19.18 4.82 10.75
N GLY A 208 -17.89 4.99 11.04
CA GLY A 208 -17.35 5.04 12.40
C GLY A 208 -17.29 6.44 12.99
N GLY A 209 -17.68 7.46 12.22
CA GLY A 209 -17.65 8.86 12.63
C GLY A 209 -18.92 9.62 12.22
N ASP A 210 -18.75 10.93 12.07
CA ASP A 210 -19.82 11.86 11.76
C ASP A 210 -19.56 12.63 10.46
N ILE A 211 -20.63 13.08 9.82
CA ILE A 211 -20.56 13.94 8.63
C ILE A 211 -20.97 15.33 9.08
N ARG A 212 -20.05 16.29 8.98
CA ARG A 212 -20.18 17.61 9.57
C ARG A 212 -19.95 18.72 8.57
N THR A 213 -20.65 19.83 8.74
CA THR A 213 -20.52 20.99 7.86
C THR A 213 -20.96 22.26 8.57
N ASN A 214 -20.41 23.40 8.15
CA ASN A 214 -20.92 24.73 8.45
C ASN A 214 -21.46 25.43 7.18
N LEU A 215 -21.68 24.68 6.11
CA LEU A 215 -22.23 25.15 4.84
C LEU A 215 -23.70 24.71 4.69
N PRO A 216 -24.52 25.47 3.94
CA PRO A 216 -25.94 25.19 3.76
C PRO A 216 -26.16 24.07 2.72
N VAL A 217 -25.76 22.85 3.05
CA VAL A 217 -25.91 21.68 2.16
C VAL A 217 -27.37 21.21 2.10
N ARG A 218 -27.79 20.73 0.93
CA ARG A 218 -29.11 20.13 0.68
C ARG A 218 -28.94 18.72 0.14
N GLY A 219 -29.52 17.71 0.78
CA GLY A 219 -29.34 16.30 0.43
C GLY A 219 -30.11 15.34 1.32
N MET A 220 -29.90 14.05 1.11
CA MET A 220 -30.49 12.97 1.89
C MET A 220 -29.41 12.22 2.66
N LEU A 221 -29.72 11.82 3.88
CA LEU A 221 -28.97 10.81 4.61
C LEU A 221 -29.60 9.43 4.41
N ALA A 222 -28.74 8.43 4.19
CA ALA A 222 -29.11 7.02 4.16
C ALA A 222 -28.06 6.23 4.95
N GLY A 223 -28.33 5.97 6.23
CA GLY A 223 -27.40 5.29 7.13
C GLY A 223 -26.10 6.11 7.34
N PRO A 224 -24.91 5.55 7.09
CA PRO A 224 -23.65 6.27 7.25
C PRO A 224 -23.32 7.23 6.10
N SER A 225 -24.13 7.26 5.04
CA SER A 225 -23.88 8.03 3.83
C SER A 225 -24.79 9.25 3.72
N PHE A 226 -24.23 10.37 3.27
CA PHE A 226 -24.94 11.57 2.85
C PHE A 226 -24.76 11.78 1.34
N ARG A 227 -25.84 12.16 0.66
CA ARG A 227 -25.81 12.56 -0.76
C ARG A 227 -26.55 13.88 -0.90
N GLY A 228 -25.91 14.90 -1.44
CA GLY A 228 -26.51 16.21 -1.61
C GLY A 228 -25.73 17.12 -2.52
N SER A 229 -26.00 18.40 -2.40
CA SER A 229 -25.33 19.47 -3.10
C SER A 229 -25.13 20.67 -2.19
N LEU A 230 -24.16 21.49 -2.55
CA LEU A 230 -24.01 22.86 -2.07
C LEU A 230 -24.41 23.78 -3.22
N ASN A 231 -25.28 24.76 -2.94
CA ASN A 231 -25.81 25.70 -3.93
C ASN A 231 -26.55 25.01 -5.10
N ALA A 232 -25.94 24.84 -6.28
CA ALA A 232 -26.55 24.20 -7.45
C ALA A 232 -26.08 22.75 -7.70
N PRO A 233 -26.97 21.82 -8.10
CA PRO A 233 -26.63 20.41 -8.34
C PRO A 233 -25.80 20.15 -9.61
N GLY A 234 -25.54 21.17 -10.45
CA GLY A 234 -24.75 21.04 -11.68
C GLY A 234 -23.22 21.08 -11.47
N GLY A 235 -22.75 21.32 -10.25
CA GLY A 235 -21.33 21.42 -9.93
C GLY A 235 -20.59 20.06 -9.94
N PRO A 236 -19.24 20.09 -9.86
CA PRO A 236 -18.42 18.88 -9.83
C PRO A 236 -18.76 17.95 -8.66
N LEU A 237 -18.47 16.66 -8.83
CA LEU A 237 -18.67 15.68 -7.77
C LEU A 237 -17.50 15.73 -6.77
N LEU A 238 -17.83 16.05 -5.53
CA LEU A 238 -16.99 15.83 -4.36
C LEU A 238 -17.41 14.53 -3.69
N MET A 239 -16.46 13.61 -3.59
CA MET A 239 -16.63 12.36 -2.89
C MET A 239 -15.63 12.28 -1.75
N THR A 240 -16.14 12.07 -0.53
CA THR A 240 -15.34 12.08 0.68
C THR A 240 -15.71 10.91 1.58
N ALA A 241 -14.73 10.14 2.02
CA ALA A 241 -14.95 8.94 2.80
C ALA A 241 -13.93 8.78 3.93
N SER A 242 -14.41 8.46 5.13
CA SER A 242 -13.56 7.99 6.22
C SER A 242 -14.19 6.80 6.93
N LEU A 243 -13.42 5.74 7.23
CA LEU A 243 -13.95 4.58 7.94
C LEU A 243 -14.17 4.88 9.42
N THR A 244 -13.13 5.37 10.13
CA THR A 244 -13.17 5.56 11.59
C THR A 244 -13.27 7.03 12.02
N GLY A 245 -12.99 7.97 11.11
CA GLY A 245 -12.98 9.39 11.40
C GLY A 245 -14.16 10.17 10.81
N ASN A 246 -14.28 11.41 11.24
CA ASN A 246 -15.26 12.36 10.70
C ASN A 246 -14.91 12.83 9.28
N VAL A 247 -15.96 13.16 8.53
CA VAL A 247 -15.87 13.87 7.26
C VAL A 247 -16.41 15.29 7.45
N HIS A 248 -15.64 16.29 7.05
CA HIS A 248 -16.00 17.70 7.14
C HIS A 248 -16.04 18.35 5.76
N LEU A 249 -17.11 19.07 5.46
CA LEU A 249 -17.18 20.05 4.37
C LEU A 249 -17.38 21.44 4.98
N LEU A 250 -16.36 22.30 4.91
CA LEU A 250 -16.30 23.55 5.65
C LEU A 250 -16.16 24.75 4.72
N GLY A 251 -16.80 25.85 5.10
CA GLY A 251 -16.63 27.16 4.48
C GLY A 251 -15.30 27.80 4.82
N ASN A 252 -14.58 28.32 3.83
CA ASN A 252 -13.46 29.22 4.05
C ASN A 252 -13.95 30.48 4.79
N GLY A 253 -13.25 30.85 5.86
CA GLY A 253 -13.61 32.02 6.67
C GLY A 253 -14.86 31.87 7.55
N ILE A 254 -15.57 30.74 7.50
CA ILE A 254 -16.70 30.48 8.41
C ILE A 254 -16.16 29.88 9.73
N PRO A 255 -16.52 30.44 10.90
CA PRO A 255 -16.10 29.94 12.20
C PRO A 255 -16.41 28.44 12.41
N GLU A 256 -15.58 27.76 13.21
CA GLU A 256 -15.75 26.33 13.48
C GLU A 256 -16.83 26.02 14.52
N ASN A 257 -17.21 27.01 15.35
CA ASN A 257 -18.27 26.85 16.36
C ASN A 257 -19.68 26.66 15.78
N VAL A 258 -19.86 26.90 14.47
CA VAL A 258 -21.11 26.64 13.73
C VAL A 258 -21.08 25.34 12.92
N ILE A 259 -20.04 24.51 13.09
CA ILE A 259 -19.99 23.17 12.50
C ILE A 259 -21.05 22.30 13.18
N GLN A 260 -21.96 21.76 12.38
CA GLN A 260 -23.03 20.89 12.82
C GLN A 260 -22.99 19.55 12.10
N SER A 261 -23.52 18.51 12.75
CA SER A 261 -23.74 17.22 12.08
C SER A 261 -24.84 17.37 11.05
N VAL A 262 -24.60 16.85 9.85
CA VAL A 262 -25.63 16.75 8.80
C VAL A 262 -26.76 15.80 9.26
N ARG A 263 -26.48 14.89 10.20
CA ARG A 263 -27.46 13.95 10.77
C ARG A 263 -28.52 14.64 11.62
N THR A 264 -28.19 15.78 12.23
CA THR A 264 -29.08 16.52 13.14
C THR A 264 -29.78 17.70 12.46
N SER A 265 -29.51 17.97 11.18
CA SER A 265 -30.07 19.10 10.44
C SER A 265 -31.56 18.89 10.09
N PRO A 266 -32.46 19.81 10.48
CA PRO A 266 -33.88 19.68 10.18
C PRO A 266 -34.19 20.05 8.71
N ARG A 267 -34.74 19.09 7.98
CA ARG A 267 -35.39 19.19 6.64
C ARG A 267 -34.46 19.36 5.43
N ILE A 268 -34.55 18.41 4.51
CA ILE A 268 -34.18 18.63 3.11
C ILE A 268 -35.29 18.02 2.24
N ALA A 269 -36.04 18.89 1.55
CA ALA A 269 -36.97 18.52 0.49
C ALA A 269 -36.21 18.31 -0.83
N VAL A 270 -36.57 17.25 -1.56
CA VAL A 270 -35.91 16.79 -2.79
C VAL A 270 -36.84 17.05 -3.99
N PRO A 271 -36.37 17.65 -5.10
CA PRO A 271 -37.07 17.58 -6.38
C PRO A 271 -36.95 16.16 -7.00
N PRO A 272 -38.02 15.59 -7.57
CA PRO A 272 -38.01 14.22 -8.07
C PRO A 272 -37.20 14.08 -9.36
N ASN A 273 -36.52 12.92 -9.51
CA ASN A 273 -35.78 12.43 -10.69
C ASN A 273 -34.24 12.54 -10.68
N GLU A 274 -33.57 12.01 -9.65
CA GLU A 274 -32.22 11.47 -9.83
C GLU A 274 -32.24 9.93 -9.78
N VAL A 275 -31.63 9.34 -10.80
CA VAL A 275 -31.54 7.90 -11.05
C VAL A 275 -30.76 7.21 -9.93
N ASN A 276 -31.35 6.15 -9.37
CA ASN A 276 -30.78 5.34 -8.30
C ASN A 276 -29.47 4.66 -8.72
N VAL A 277 -28.35 5.06 -8.13
CA VAL A 277 -27.23 4.14 -7.84
C VAL A 277 -27.37 3.73 -6.38
N SER A 278 -27.60 2.45 -6.11
CA SER A 278 -27.89 1.92 -4.76
C SER A 278 -26.92 0.80 -4.40
N LYS A 279 -26.42 0.58 -3.17
CA LYS A 279 -26.70 1.13 -1.81
C LYS A 279 -25.83 0.35 -0.81
N ALA A 280 -25.19 1.03 0.16
CA ALA A 280 -24.84 0.55 1.51
C ALA A 280 -24.11 -0.81 1.64
N ALA A 281 -23.81 -1.26 2.86
CA ALA A 281 -23.26 -2.59 3.10
C ALA A 281 -24.12 -3.66 2.38
N LEU A 282 -23.48 -4.48 1.53
CA LEU A 282 -24.17 -5.54 0.80
C LEU A 282 -24.22 -6.78 1.68
N ARG A 283 -25.41 -7.24 2.05
CA ARG A 283 -25.60 -8.55 2.69
C ARG A 283 -26.46 -9.44 1.79
N ARG A 284 -25.89 -10.55 1.33
CA ARG A 284 -26.56 -11.55 0.50
C ARG A 284 -26.20 -12.95 0.99
N GLY A 285 -27.17 -13.87 0.94
CA GLY A 285 -26.91 -15.29 1.17
C GLY A 285 -26.26 -15.90 -0.07
N ILE A 286 -27.11 -16.43 -0.95
CA ILE A 286 -26.69 -17.08 -2.21
C ILE A 286 -26.96 -16.15 -3.39
N VAL A 287 -26.02 -16.07 -4.32
CA VAL A 287 -26.16 -15.43 -5.63
C VAL A 287 -26.09 -16.51 -6.70
N GLU A 288 -27.18 -16.75 -7.43
CA GLU A 288 -27.32 -17.84 -8.43
C GLU A 288 -26.52 -17.62 -9.73
N GLY A 289 -25.73 -16.54 -9.84
CA GLY A 289 -24.94 -16.23 -11.02
C GLY A 289 -23.77 -15.29 -10.70
N SER A 290 -23.22 -14.66 -11.74
CA SER A 290 -22.11 -13.73 -11.56
C SER A 290 -22.56 -12.42 -10.90
N ILE A 291 -21.72 -11.85 -10.06
CA ILE A 291 -21.96 -10.56 -9.40
C ILE A 291 -20.84 -9.57 -9.74
N THR A 292 -21.22 -8.35 -10.10
CA THR A 292 -20.34 -7.19 -10.09
C THR A 292 -20.90 -6.19 -9.10
N TYR A 293 -20.12 -5.83 -8.09
CA TYR A 293 -20.54 -4.89 -7.07
C TYR A 293 -19.39 -3.97 -6.67
N SER A 294 -19.65 -2.67 -6.64
CA SER A 294 -18.71 -1.67 -6.18
C SER A 294 -19.38 -0.79 -5.15
N THR A 295 -18.71 -0.57 -4.03
CA THR A 295 -19.09 0.42 -3.03
C THR A 295 -17.89 1.30 -2.70
N MET A 296 -18.15 2.49 -2.19
CA MET A 296 -17.10 3.40 -1.77
C MET A 296 -16.74 3.09 -0.32
N VAL A 297 -17.73 3.05 0.58
CA VAL A 297 -17.58 2.57 1.95
C VAL A 297 -18.71 1.60 2.30
N GLY A 298 -18.36 0.43 2.81
CA GLY A 298 -19.34 -0.56 3.24
C GLY A 298 -18.79 -1.98 3.33
N GLU A 299 -19.31 -2.74 4.29
CA GLU A 299 -19.05 -4.17 4.38
C GLU A 299 -19.79 -4.91 3.25
N ILE A 300 -19.09 -5.79 2.54
CA ILE A 300 -19.68 -6.69 1.56
C ILE A 300 -19.68 -8.08 2.19
N THR A 301 -20.83 -8.61 2.56
CA THR A 301 -21.02 -9.97 3.06
C THR A 301 -21.85 -10.78 2.05
N ILE A 302 -21.25 -11.80 1.45
CA ILE A 302 -21.92 -12.73 0.55
C ILE A 302 -21.55 -14.16 0.95
N THR A 303 -22.53 -15.01 1.24
CA THR A 303 -22.26 -16.41 1.64
C THR A 303 -21.80 -17.27 0.46
N GLU A 304 -22.45 -17.15 -0.70
CA GLU A 304 -22.15 -17.99 -1.87
C GLU A 304 -22.42 -17.25 -3.19
N VAL A 305 -21.56 -17.46 -4.18
CA VAL A 305 -21.72 -16.98 -5.56
C VAL A 305 -21.56 -18.16 -6.52
N ARG A 306 -22.65 -18.57 -7.19
CA ARG A 306 -22.69 -19.64 -8.20
C ARG A 306 -22.27 -19.14 -9.59
N GLY A 307 -21.25 -18.30 -9.63
CA GLY A 307 -20.73 -17.64 -10.83
C GLY A 307 -19.44 -16.88 -10.52
N ALA A 308 -19.08 -15.93 -11.37
CA ALA A 308 -17.91 -15.07 -11.15
C ALA A 308 -18.24 -13.92 -10.19
N ALA A 309 -17.26 -13.48 -9.41
CA ALA A 309 -17.40 -12.34 -8.51
C ALA A 309 -16.39 -11.23 -8.87
N LEU A 310 -16.88 -10.02 -9.14
CA LEU A 310 -16.08 -8.80 -9.28
C LEU A 310 -16.53 -7.80 -8.22
N LEU A 311 -15.78 -7.73 -7.12
CA LEU A 311 -16.11 -6.91 -5.97
C LEU A 311 -15.06 -5.80 -5.79
N SER A 312 -15.50 -4.57 -5.57
CA SER A 312 -14.63 -3.43 -5.27
C SER A 312 -15.17 -2.65 -4.07
N THR A 313 -14.33 -2.32 -3.10
CA THR A 313 -14.69 -1.43 -1.99
C THR A 313 -13.55 -0.48 -1.64
N ASP A 314 -13.77 0.82 -1.56
CA ASP A 314 -12.66 1.71 -1.16
C ASP A 314 -12.38 1.56 0.35
N ALA A 315 -13.40 1.39 1.19
CA ALA A 315 -13.24 1.05 2.61
C ALA A 315 -14.34 0.12 3.15
N GLY A 316 -13.94 -0.91 3.91
CA GLY A 316 -14.87 -1.85 4.55
C GLY A 316 -14.47 -3.31 4.33
N ARG A 317 -14.87 -4.18 5.25
CA ARG A 317 -14.57 -5.62 5.18
C ARG A 317 -15.28 -6.26 3.99
N VAL A 318 -14.58 -7.11 3.25
CA VAL A 318 -15.22 -8.01 2.29
C VAL A 318 -15.20 -9.41 2.88
N GLN A 319 -16.37 -9.93 3.23
CA GLN A 319 -16.57 -11.31 3.63
C GLN A 319 -17.32 -12.05 2.53
N LEU A 320 -16.60 -12.91 1.82
CA LEU A 320 -17.12 -13.72 0.72
C LEU A 320 -16.92 -15.18 1.09
N GLY A 321 -17.96 -15.99 1.08
CA GLY A 321 -17.85 -17.43 1.30
C GLY A 321 -17.36 -18.13 0.03
N SER A 322 -18.19 -19.01 -0.54
CA SER A 322 -17.79 -19.83 -1.70
C SER A 322 -18.08 -19.13 -3.04
N VAL A 323 -17.14 -19.19 -3.97
CA VAL A 323 -17.29 -18.66 -5.34
C VAL A 323 -16.97 -19.76 -6.35
N PHE A 324 -17.94 -20.09 -7.19
CA PHE A 324 -17.84 -21.18 -8.16
C PHE A 324 -17.13 -20.79 -9.47
N GLY A 325 -17.01 -19.49 -9.75
CA GLY A 325 -16.27 -18.93 -10.89
C GLY A 325 -15.01 -18.18 -10.50
N ASP A 326 -14.48 -17.38 -11.44
CA ASP A 326 -13.35 -16.49 -11.19
C ASP A 326 -13.74 -15.37 -10.21
N CYS A 327 -12.80 -14.99 -9.35
CA CYS A 327 -13.04 -14.03 -8.27
C CYS A 327 -12.00 -12.92 -8.31
N THR A 328 -12.44 -11.68 -8.54
CA THR A 328 -11.62 -10.48 -8.40
C THR A 328 -12.19 -9.62 -7.28
N VAL A 329 -11.41 -9.42 -6.23
CA VAL A 329 -11.78 -8.58 -5.08
C VAL A 329 -10.73 -7.50 -4.90
N LYS A 330 -11.17 -6.24 -4.92
CA LYS A 330 -10.31 -5.09 -4.63
C LYS A 330 -10.82 -4.35 -3.41
N SER A 331 -9.91 -4.02 -2.50
CA SER A 331 -10.18 -3.07 -1.43
C SER A 331 -9.13 -1.96 -1.34
N SER A 332 -9.51 -0.73 -1.04
CA SER A 332 -8.54 0.34 -0.78
C SER A 332 -8.10 0.39 0.69
N GLY A 333 -8.66 -0.43 1.59
CA GLY A 333 -8.18 -0.51 2.97
C GLY A 333 -8.80 -1.54 3.93
N GLY A 334 -9.93 -2.18 3.58
CA GLY A 334 -10.58 -3.14 4.46
C GLY A 334 -9.95 -4.55 4.42
N PRO A 335 -10.14 -5.37 5.48
CA PRO A 335 -9.72 -6.76 5.47
C PRO A 335 -10.56 -7.58 4.49
N LEU A 336 -9.91 -8.51 3.80
CA LEU A 336 -10.54 -9.45 2.90
C LEU A 336 -10.63 -10.81 3.59
N GLN A 337 -11.82 -11.33 3.77
CA GLN A 337 -12.07 -12.67 4.28
C GLN A 337 -12.80 -13.46 3.20
N LEU A 338 -12.05 -14.27 2.47
CA LEU A 338 -12.52 -15.06 1.34
C LEU A 338 -12.55 -16.54 1.75
N GLY A 339 -13.64 -17.22 1.47
CA GLY A 339 -13.81 -18.66 1.69
C GLY A 339 -13.14 -19.46 0.57
N GLU A 340 -13.91 -20.38 -0.02
CA GLU A 340 -13.44 -21.25 -1.09
C GLU A 340 -13.69 -20.65 -2.48
N ILE A 341 -12.62 -20.42 -3.22
CA ILE A 341 -12.65 -19.92 -4.60
C ILE A 341 -12.26 -21.05 -5.54
N LEU A 342 -13.24 -21.52 -6.33
CA LEU A 342 -13.08 -22.62 -7.29
C LEU A 342 -12.41 -22.17 -8.59
N GLY A 343 -12.65 -20.92 -9.01
CA GLY A 343 -11.97 -20.29 -10.14
C GLY A 343 -10.61 -19.69 -9.79
N THR A 344 -10.13 -18.80 -10.66
CA THR A 344 -8.89 -18.04 -10.45
C THR A 344 -9.15 -16.87 -9.50
N LEU A 345 -8.28 -16.69 -8.51
CA LEU A 345 -8.39 -15.60 -7.53
C LEU A 345 -7.51 -14.41 -7.91
N LYS A 346 -8.05 -13.19 -7.83
CA LYS A 346 -7.30 -11.94 -7.81
C LYS A 346 -7.79 -11.08 -6.64
N ALA A 347 -7.09 -11.11 -5.53
CA ALA A 347 -7.41 -10.34 -4.34
C ALA A 347 -6.36 -9.25 -4.11
N SER A 348 -6.77 -8.00 -3.90
CA SER A 348 -5.84 -6.92 -3.55
C SER A 348 -6.44 -6.00 -2.52
N THR A 349 -5.70 -5.66 -1.46
CA THR A 349 -6.05 -4.59 -0.51
C THR A 349 -4.88 -3.65 -0.30
N SER A 350 -5.07 -2.40 0.11
CA SER A 350 -3.92 -1.53 0.44
C SER A 350 -3.43 -1.77 1.88
N ALA A 351 -4.31 -1.73 2.88
CA ALA A 351 -3.90 -1.80 4.29
C ALA A 351 -4.36 -3.07 5.03
N GLY A 352 -5.47 -3.68 4.61
CA GLY A 352 -6.09 -4.77 5.36
C GLY A 352 -5.33 -6.10 5.28
N ASP A 353 -5.60 -6.96 6.25
CA ASP A 353 -5.22 -8.37 6.18
C ASP A 353 -6.05 -9.09 5.11
N VAL A 354 -5.44 -10.10 4.48
CA VAL A 354 -6.11 -10.96 3.52
C VAL A 354 -6.11 -12.38 4.05
N PHE A 355 -7.29 -12.88 4.37
CA PHE A 355 -7.53 -14.28 4.70
C PHE A 355 -8.26 -14.95 3.55
N VAL A 356 -7.72 -16.08 3.09
CA VAL A 356 -8.30 -16.92 2.05
C VAL A 356 -8.31 -18.37 2.53
N GLU A 357 -9.48 -18.99 2.57
CA GLU A 357 -9.62 -20.39 2.97
C GLU A 357 -9.09 -21.33 1.88
N ALA A 358 -9.52 -21.17 0.63
CA ALA A 358 -9.01 -22.00 -0.47
C ALA A 358 -8.99 -21.26 -1.81
N ALA A 359 -7.85 -21.26 -2.49
CA ALA A 359 -7.70 -20.83 -3.89
C ALA A 359 -7.43 -22.06 -4.78
N ARG A 360 -8.49 -22.72 -5.27
CA ARG A 360 -8.37 -24.04 -5.93
C ARG A 360 -7.54 -24.00 -7.21
N ARG A 361 -7.70 -22.96 -8.05
CA ARG A 361 -6.88 -22.76 -9.26
C ARG A 361 -5.68 -21.84 -9.05
N GLY A 362 -5.43 -21.43 -7.81
CA GLY A 362 -4.41 -20.44 -7.48
C GLY A 362 -4.84 -19.01 -7.81
N GLY A 363 -3.88 -18.10 -7.97
CA GLY A 363 -4.17 -16.70 -8.23
C GLY A 363 -3.13 -15.70 -7.78
N THR A 364 -3.53 -14.45 -7.63
CA THR A 364 -2.70 -13.34 -7.15
C THR A 364 -3.36 -12.71 -5.93
N ILE A 365 -2.61 -12.60 -4.84
CA ILE A 365 -3.07 -12.00 -3.57
C ILE A 365 -2.06 -10.94 -3.14
N GLU A 366 -2.51 -9.70 -3.01
CA GLU A 366 -1.63 -8.55 -2.74
C GLU A 366 -2.16 -7.70 -1.57
N THR A 367 -1.26 -7.26 -0.70
CA THR A 367 -1.53 -6.21 0.29
C THR A 367 -0.34 -5.27 0.43
N THR A 368 -0.55 -3.97 0.68
CA THR A 368 0.58 -3.04 0.90
C THR A 368 1.09 -3.09 2.34
N GLY A 369 0.25 -3.41 3.33
CA GLY A 369 0.68 -3.41 4.74
C GLY A 369 0.16 -4.55 5.61
N GLY A 370 -0.81 -5.34 5.15
CA GLY A 370 -1.43 -6.40 5.96
C GLY A 370 -0.71 -7.74 5.91
N THR A 371 -1.14 -8.67 6.75
CA THR A 371 -0.76 -10.07 6.70
C THR A 371 -1.60 -10.80 5.65
N ILE A 372 -0.98 -11.71 4.90
CA ILE A 372 -1.69 -12.65 4.02
C ILE A 372 -1.71 -14.03 4.68
N ARG A 373 -2.90 -14.59 4.88
CA ARG A 373 -3.11 -15.97 5.34
C ARG A 373 -3.92 -16.75 4.30
N LEU A 374 -3.30 -17.78 3.73
CA LEU A 374 -3.91 -18.66 2.74
C LEU A 374 -3.90 -20.10 3.27
N LEU A 375 -5.07 -20.68 3.55
CA LEU A 375 -5.11 -22.01 4.16
C LEU A 375 -4.88 -23.16 3.17
N TYR A 376 -5.26 -22.98 1.90
CA TYR A 376 -5.04 -23.96 0.84
C TYR A 376 -4.90 -23.30 -0.54
N THR A 377 -3.96 -23.76 -1.36
CA THR A 377 -3.93 -23.43 -2.79
C THR A 377 -3.64 -24.65 -3.65
N GLY A 378 -4.46 -24.86 -4.68
CA GLY A 378 -4.32 -25.98 -5.62
C GLY A 378 -3.51 -25.65 -6.87
N GLY A 379 -3.46 -24.37 -7.27
CA GLY A 379 -2.74 -23.91 -8.46
C GLY A 379 -1.61 -22.93 -8.14
N PRO A 380 -0.92 -22.41 -9.19
CA PRO A 380 0.13 -21.42 -9.06
C PRO A 380 -0.39 -20.15 -8.39
N THR A 381 0.29 -19.70 -7.35
CA THR A 381 -0.16 -18.56 -6.54
C THR A 381 0.97 -17.58 -6.27
N LYS A 382 0.70 -16.31 -6.58
CA LYS A 382 1.56 -15.18 -6.26
C LYS A 382 1.01 -14.42 -5.06
N LEU A 383 1.85 -14.20 -4.05
CA LEU A 383 1.52 -13.52 -2.81
C LEU A 383 2.49 -12.35 -2.62
N THR A 384 1.98 -11.15 -2.40
CA THR A 384 2.84 -9.98 -2.16
C THR A 384 2.33 -9.16 -0.99
N SER A 385 3.15 -8.99 0.04
CA SER A 385 2.87 -8.06 1.15
C SER A 385 3.94 -6.96 1.24
N GLY A 386 3.53 -5.70 1.36
CA GLY A 386 4.48 -4.61 1.57
C GLY A 386 4.92 -4.43 3.04
N GLY A 387 4.33 -5.14 4.00
CA GLY A 387 4.63 -4.91 5.43
C GLY A 387 4.14 -5.94 6.45
N GLY A 388 3.53 -7.06 6.04
CA GLY A 388 3.10 -8.11 6.94
C GLY A 388 3.54 -9.52 6.52
N ASP A 389 3.30 -10.48 7.41
CA ASP A 389 3.63 -11.90 7.19
C ASP A 389 2.84 -12.51 6.04
N ILE A 390 3.42 -13.55 5.42
CA ILE A 390 2.74 -14.40 4.44
C ILE A 390 2.72 -15.82 4.99
N VAL A 391 1.53 -16.34 5.27
CA VAL A 391 1.33 -17.69 5.79
C VAL A 391 0.51 -18.49 4.79
N VAL A 392 1.14 -19.46 4.13
CA VAL A 392 0.48 -20.46 3.30
C VAL A 392 0.49 -21.78 4.06
N ARG A 393 -0.67 -22.25 4.52
CA ARG A 393 -0.72 -23.47 5.35
C ARG A 393 -0.49 -24.74 4.53
N GLN A 394 -1.05 -24.81 3.32
CA GLN A 394 -0.95 -25.99 2.45
C GLN A 394 -0.96 -25.58 0.98
N ALA A 395 0.14 -25.82 0.28
CA ALA A 395 0.32 -25.49 -1.13
C ALA A 395 0.53 -26.74 -1.98
N ALA A 396 -0.39 -27.00 -2.92
CA ALA A 396 -0.28 -28.07 -3.91
C ALA A 396 0.21 -27.57 -5.30
N GLY A 397 0.15 -26.26 -5.56
CA GLY A 397 0.64 -25.63 -6.79
C GLY A 397 1.75 -24.60 -6.53
N ALA A 398 2.51 -24.21 -7.54
CA ALA A 398 3.69 -23.35 -7.40
C ALA A 398 3.44 -22.07 -6.58
N ILE A 399 4.43 -21.62 -5.80
CA ILE A 399 4.32 -20.43 -4.95
C ILE A 399 5.38 -19.40 -5.32
N ASP A 400 4.96 -18.16 -5.50
CA ASP A 400 5.81 -16.96 -5.53
C ASP A 400 5.34 -16.06 -4.38
N ALA A 401 6.10 -15.99 -3.30
CA ALA A 401 5.77 -15.21 -2.11
C ALA A 401 6.84 -14.14 -1.86
N THR A 402 6.43 -12.88 -1.84
CA THR A 402 7.33 -11.76 -1.60
C THR A 402 6.80 -10.86 -0.48
N THR A 403 7.60 -10.61 0.55
CA THR A 403 7.28 -9.58 1.56
C THR A 403 8.43 -8.62 1.80
N ARG A 404 8.13 -7.34 2.04
CA ARG A 404 9.16 -6.34 2.40
C ARG A 404 9.48 -6.35 3.90
N SER A 405 8.53 -6.77 4.73
CA SER A 405 8.69 -6.80 6.19
C SER A 405 7.70 -7.80 6.76
N GLY A 406 8.17 -8.97 7.15
CA GLY A 406 7.35 -10.06 7.66
C GLY A 406 7.99 -11.42 7.42
N ASP A 407 7.51 -12.40 8.17
CA ASP A 407 7.91 -13.78 8.02
C ASP A 407 7.09 -14.45 6.90
N ILE A 408 7.74 -15.34 6.15
CA ILE A 408 7.09 -16.18 5.15
C ILE A 408 7.07 -17.60 5.70
N THR A 409 5.88 -18.15 5.95
CA THR A 409 5.71 -19.57 6.30
C THR A 409 4.93 -20.26 5.20
N ILE A 410 5.54 -21.26 4.56
CA ILE A 410 4.91 -22.05 3.50
C ILE A 410 4.89 -23.51 3.92
N GLY A 411 3.71 -24.10 4.01
CA GLY A 411 3.51 -25.55 4.11
C GLY A 411 3.22 -26.14 2.73
N VAL A 412 4.06 -27.06 2.29
CA VAL A 412 3.84 -27.83 1.06
C VAL A 412 2.87 -28.98 1.36
N ASP A 413 1.94 -29.22 0.45
CA ASP A 413 1.04 -30.36 0.51
C ASP A 413 1.85 -31.68 0.56
N ARG A 414 1.52 -32.57 1.50
CA ARG A 414 2.26 -33.83 1.70
C ARG A 414 2.19 -34.78 0.50
N ALA A 415 1.16 -34.68 -0.34
CA ALA A 415 1.04 -35.45 -1.57
C ALA A 415 1.97 -34.90 -2.67
N THR A 416 2.32 -33.61 -2.61
CA THR A 416 3.22 -32.98 -3.58
C THR A 416 4.64 -33.50 -3.45
N ARG A 417 5.18 -33.99 -4.56
CA ARG A 417 6.55 -34.53 -4.64
C ARG A 417 7.56 -33.52 -5.14
N LYS A 418 7.15 -32.58 -5.99
CA LYS A 418 7.99 -31.54 -6.59
C LYS A 418 7.14 -30.30 -6.82
N GLN A 419 7.70 -29.12 -6.57
CA GLN A 419 6.99 -27.85 -6.68
C GLN A 419 7.99 -26.72 -6.82
N ARG A 420 7.72 -25.77 -7.72
CA ARG A 420 8.46 -24.50 -7.74
C ARG A 420 8.02 -23.65 -6.56
N ILE A 421 8.98 -23.16 -5.79
CA ILE A 421 8.75 -22.24 -4.68
C ILE A 421 9.78 -21.13 -4.77
N GLU A 422 9.30 -19.90 -4.82
CA GLU A 422 10.09 -18.69 -4.70
C GLU A 422 9.57 -17.93 -3.48
N ALA A 423 10.47 -17.67 -2.52
CA ALA A 423 10.12 -16.95 -1.30
C ALA A 423 11.19 -15.89 -1.03
N THR A 424 10.78 -14.62 -1.05
CA THR A 424 11.68 -13.49 -0.85
C THR A 424 11.19 -12.60 0.28
N THR A 425 12.02 -12.38 1.31
CA THR A 425 11.77 -11.40 2.36
C THR A 425 12.93 -10.43 2.53
N GLU A 426 12.64 -9.13 2.62
CA GLU A 426 13.66 -8.12 2.96
C GLU A 426 13.89 -8.00 4.48
N LYS A 427 12.93 -8.45 5.29
CA LYS A 427 13.00 -8.45 6.76
C LYS A 427 12.08 -9.53 7.31
N GLY A 428 12.65 -10.66 7.67
CA GLY A 428 11.90 -11.73 8.33
C GLY A 428 12.55 -13.08 8.09
N ASN A 429 11.92 -14.10 8.64
CA ASN A 429 12.31 -15.47 8.49
C ASN A 429 11.52 -16.11 7.36
N VAL A 430 12.13 -17.08 6.69
CA VAL A 430 11.41 -17.97 5.78
C VAL A 430 11.40 -19.37 6.37
N VAL A 431 10.22 -19.90 6.64
CA VAL A 431 10.02 -21.27 7.09
C VAL A 431 9.30 -22.05 6.01
N LEU A 432 9.97 -23.08 5.48
CA LEU A 432 9.39 -24.00 4.51
C LEU A 432 9.16 -25.36 5.18
N ASN A 433 7.91 -25.76 5.31
CA ASN A 433 7.53 -27.08 5.82
C ASN A 433 7.22 -28.00 4.64
N VAL A 434 7.99 -29.07 4.48
CA VAL A 434 7.83 -30.04 3.38
C VAL A 434 7.51 -31.43 3.88
N GLY A 435 6.86 -32.23 3.03
CA GLY A 435 6.63 -33.65 3.29
C GLY A 435 7.92 -34.48 3.14
N PRO A 436 7.99 -35.67 3.76
CA PRO A 436 9.20 -36.51 3.76
C PRO A 436 9.61 -37.01 2.37
N ALA A 437 8.67 -37.05 1.41
CA ALA A 437 8.92 -37.49 0.04
C ALA A 437 9.11 -36.31 -0.94
N PHE A 438 9.21 -35.07 -0.45
CA PHE A 438 9.37 -33.89 -1.30
C PHE A 438 10.81 -33.80 -1.82
N GLY A 439 10.97 -33.65 -3.14
CA GLY A 439 12.24 -33.48 -3.82
C GLY A 439 12.36 -32.12 -4.49
N ALA A 440 13.49 -31.45 -4.28
CA ALA A 440 13.75 -30.12 -4.81
C ALA A 440 15.25 -29.85 -4.97
N ALA A 441 15.58 -29.02 -5.96
CA ALA A 441 16.88 -28.36 -6.02
C ALA A 441 16.79 -27.03 -5.27
N LEU A 442 17.63 -26.87 -4.25
CA LEU A 442 17.61 -25.73 -3.33
C LEU A 442 18.64 -24.69 -3.74
N ASP A 443 18.21 -23.43 -3.76
CA ASP A 443 19.05 -22.25 -3.91
C ASP A 443 18.63 -21.25 -2.83
N LEU A 444 19.35 -21.25 -1.72
CA LEU A 444 19.00 -20.48 -0.52
C LEU A 444 20.04 -19.38 -0.34
N THR A 445 19.61 -18.13 -0.28
CA THR A 445 20.51 -16.99 -0.07
C THR A 445 20.04 -16.20 1.14
N ILE A 446 20.94 -16.00 2.10
CA ILE A 446 20.77 -15.01 3.17
C ILE A 446 21.84 -13.94 3.00
N ILE A 447 21.44 -12.69 3.08
CA ILE A 447 22.34 -11.55 3.20
C ILE A 447 22.24 -11.05 4.64
N THR A 448 23.33 -11.14 5.40
CA THR A 448 23.38 -10.82 6.84
C THR A 448 24.58 -9.92 7.15
N ASP A 449 24.51 -9.15 8.24
CA ASP A 449 25.61 -8.36 8.80
C ASP A 449 26.51 -9.18 9.75
N ASP A 450 26.01 -10.30 10.26
CA ASP A 450 26.78 -11.26 11.06
C ASP A 450 27.45 -12.35 10.17
N PRO A 451 28.79 -12.36 10.04
CA PRO A 451 29.52 -13.33 9.21
C PRO A 451 29.48 -14.76 9.77
N ASP A 452 29.29 -14.91 11.08
CA ASP A 452 29.28 -16.19 11.79
C ASP A 452 27.85 -16.72 11.98
N ALA A 453 26.85 -16.01 11.45
CA ALA A 453 25.45 -16.35 11.62
C ALA A 453 25.13 -17.75 11.08
N ASN A 454 24.48 -18.57 11.91
CA ASN A 454 23.95 -19.88 11.53
C ASN A 454 22.46 -19.78 11.18
N THR A 455 22.16 -19.04 10.12
CA THR A 455 20.81 -18.60 9.76
C THR A 455 20.11 -19.47 8.73
N ILE A 456 20.84 -20.37 8.05
CA ILE A 456 20.25 -21.40 7.18
C ILE A 456 20.23 -22.73 7.93
N GLN A 457 19.04 -23.22 8.24
CA GLN A 457 18.83 -24.48 8.95
C GLN A 457 17.99 -25.44 8.11
N ALA A 458 18.50 -26.66 7.96
CA ALA A 458 17.78 -27.77 7.36
C ALA A 458 17.93 -29.01 8.24
N ASP A 459 16.87 -29.80 8.36
CA ASP A 459 16.85 -31.05 9.10
C ASP A 459 17.24 -32.28 8.25
N PHE A 460 17.78 -32.04 7.05
CA PHE A 460 18.33 -33.05 6.15
C PHE A 460 19.79 -32.72 5.77
N PRO A 461 20.61 -33.74 5.47
CA PRO A 461 21.98 -33.55 5.00
C PRO A 461 22.02 -33.13 3.53
N GLY A 462 23.16 -32.58 3.06
CA GLY A 462 23.40 -32.34 1.63
C GLY A 462 23.27 -30.88 1.15
N LEU A 463 23.23 -29.93 2.07
CA LEU A 463 23.45 -28.52 1.76
C LEU A 463 24.95 -28.20 1.75
N SER A 464 25.44 -27.68 0.63
CA SER A 464 26.76 -27.05 0.55
C SER A 464 26.57 -25.55 0.80
N ILE A 465 27.22 -25.04 1.86
CA ILE A 465 27.13 -23.64 2.27
C ILE A 465 28.44 -22.95 1.91
N SER A 466 28.36 -21.90 1.11
CA SER A 466 29.45 -20.95 0.89
C SER A 466 29.12 -19.63 1.59
N ARG A 467 30.16 -18.93 2.02
CA ARG A 467 30.07 -17.61 2.62
C ARG A 467 30.99 -16.69 1.86
N GLU A 468 30.46 -15.57 1.41
CA GLU A 468 31.21 -14.51 0.77
C GLU A 468 30.91 -13.21 1.48
N SER A 469 31.94 -12.57 2.03
CA SER A 469 31.80 -11.31 2.74
C SER A 469 32.36 -10.18 1.88
N VAL A 470 31.51 -9.19 1.59
CA VAL A 470 31.85 -7.99 0.83
C VAL A 470 31.19 -6.80 1.53
N ASP A 471 31.96 -5.75 1.81
CA ASP A 471 31.48 -4.49 2.39
C ASP A 471 30.60 -4.66 3.65
N GLY A 472 31.09 -5.42 4.64
CA GLY A 472 30.40 -5.61 5.93
C GLY A 472 29.15 -6.50 5.87
N LYS A 473 28.78 -6.99 4.69
CA LYS A 473 27.71 -7.99 4.53
C LYS A 473 28.30 -9.34 4.18
N THR A 474 27.75 -10.36 4.78
CA THR A 474 28.01 -11.75 4.42
C THR A 474 26.83 -12.29 3.63
N ARG A 475 27.09 -12.66 2.38
CA ARG A 475 26.20 -13.52 1.61
C ARG A 475 26.47 -14.95 2.03
N ILE A 476 25.51 -15.54 2.75
CA ILE A 476 25.46 -16.96 3.03
C ILE A 476 24.63 -17.60 1.91
N HIS A 477 25.29 -18.36 1.05
CA HIS A 477 24.65 -19.05 -0.06
C HIS A 477 24.69 -20.55 0.17
N ALA A 478 23.54 -21.20 0.14
CA ALA A 478 23.43 -22.63 0.29
C ALA A 478 22.76 -23.25 -0.93
N ILE A 479 23.46 -24.19 -1.56
CA ILE A 479 22.94 -25.00 -2.67
C ILE A 479 22.89 -26.45 -2.21
N GLY A 480 21.84 -27.16 -2.59
CA GLY A 480 21.76 -28.59 -2.35
C GLY A 480 20.53 -29.22 -2.98
N THR A 481 20.28 -30.48 -2.65
CA THR A 481 19.12 -31.21 -3.15
C THR A 481 18.45 -31.98 -2.03
N ILE A 482 17.12 -31.99 -2.03
CA ILE A 482 16.31 -32.89 -1.20
C ILE A 482 15.84 -34.05 -2.08
N ASN A 483 15.90 -35.29 -1.58
CA ASN A 483 15.34 -36.49 -2.23
C ASN A 483 15.66 -36.64 -3.73
N GLY A 484 16.92 -36.42 -4.13
CA GLY A 484 17.37 -36.55 -5.53
C GLY A 484 17.08 -35.34 -6.42
N GLY A 485 16.63 -34.23 -5.85
CA GLY A 485 16.39 -32.97 -6.57
C GLY A 485 14.97 -32.86 -7.14
N GLY A 486 14.77 -31.92 -8.06
CA GLY A 486 13.46 -31.67 -8.66
C GLY A 486 13.32 -30.25 -9.17
N GLU A 487 12.11 -29.72 -9.00
CA GLU A 487 11.83 -28.30 -9.26
C GLU A 487 12.68 -27.41 -8.35
N ARG A 488 12.91 -26.17 -8.79
CA ARG A 488 13.72 -25.21 -8.06
C ARG A 488 12.92 -24.61 -6.89
N VAL A 489 13.57 -24.60 -5.73
CA VAL A 489 13.14 -23.87 -4.54
C VAL A 489 14.18 -22.79 -4.29
N ILE A 490 13.80 -21.55 -4.56
CA ILE A 490 14.64 -20.37 -4.40
C ILE A 490 14.12 -19.61 -3.19
N VAL A 491 14.97 -19.44 -2.19
CA VAL A 491 14.60 -18.69 -0.98
C VAL A 491 15.64 -17.61 -0.75
N GLN A 492 15.18 -16.37 -0.61
CA GLN A 492 16.04 -15.22 -0.41
C GLN A 492 15.55 -14.44 0.82
N ALA A 493 16.46 -14.20 1.75
CA ALA A 493 16.18 -13.37 2.92
C ALA A 493 17.30 -12.32 3.10
N THR A 494 16.93 -11.09 3.41
CA THR A 494 17.88 -10.05 3.88
C THR A 494 17.70 -9.90 5.38
N GLY A 495 18.66 -10.38 6.16
CA GLY A 495 18.52 -10.62 7.60
C GLY A 495 17.56 -11.78 7.92
N GLY A 496 17.48 -12.16 9.19
CA GLY A 496 16.63 -13.28 9.65
C GLY A 496 17.22 -14.66 9.36
N SER A 497 16.36 -15.66 9.25
CA SER A 497 16.74 -17.06 9.05
C SER A 497 15.90 -17.76 7.98
N ILE A 498 16.51 -18.72 7.29
CA ILE A 498 15.81 -19.65 6.40
C ILE A 498 15.82 -21.00 7.10
N ARG A 499 14.64 -21.54 7.36
CA ARG A 499 14.47 -22.88 7.94
C ARG A 499 13.68 -23.75 6.99
N ILE A 500 14.25 -24.88 6.59
CA ILE A 500 13.52 -25.93 5.91
C ILE A 500 13.31 -27.07 6.90
N VAL A 501 12.05 -27.44 7.10
CA VAL A 501 11.63 -28.49 8.02
C VAL A 501 10.94 -29.58 7.22
N THR A 502 11.51 -30.77 7.25
CA THR A 502 10.82 -32.00 6.86
C THR A 502 9.94 -32.44 8.02
N ALA A 503 8.63 -32.34 7.87
CA ALA A 503 7.74 -32.88 8.89
C ALA A 503 7.94 -34.41 8.94
N PRO A 504 8.18 -35.03 10.11
CA PRO A 504 8.22 -36.49 10.20
C PRO A 504 6.89 -37.06 9.70
N ALA A 505 6.95 -38.24 9.09
CA ALA A 505 5.75 -38.97 8.68
C ALA A 505 4.89 -39.22 9.93
N GLY A 506 3.89 -38.36 10.16
CA GLY A 506 2.87 -38.63 11.17
C GLY A 506 2.23 -39.98 10.87
N PRO A 507 1.81 -40.74 11.90
CA PRO A 507 1.29 -42.09 11.70
C PRO A 507 0.15 -42.06 10.67
N ALA A 508 0.21 -42.99 9.72
CA ALA A 508 -0.88 -43.24 8.80
C ALA A 508 -2.14 -43.54 9.63
N VAL A 509 -3.11 -42.63 9.59
CA VAL A 509 -4.45 -42.95 10.07
C VAL A 509 -5.03 -43.94 9.07
N LEU A 510 -4.94 -45.22 9.40
CA LEU A 510 -5.77 -46.27 8.82
C LEU A 510 -7.21 -46.04 9.33
N GLY A 511 -8.12 -45.65 8.45
CA GLY A 511 -9.55 -45.70 8.75
C GLY A 511 -10.37 -44.62 8.04
N ARG A 512 -11.39 -45.06 7.33
CA ARG A 512 -12.44 -44.27 6.67
C ARG A 512 -13.23 -43.41 7.64
#